data_AF-A0A9W5QHP0-F1
#
_entry.id   AF-A0A9W5QHP0-F1
#
_cell.length_a   1.000
_cell.length_b   1.000
_cell.length_c   1.000
_cell.angle_alpha   90.00
_cell.angle_beta   90.00
_cell.angle_gamma   90.00
#
_symmetry.space_group_name_H-M   'P 1'
#
loop_
_entity.id
_entity.type
_entity.pdbx_description
1 polymer ?
#
loop_
_entity_poly.entity_id
_entity_poly.type
_entity_poly.pdbx_seq_one_letter_code
_entity_poly.pdbx_strand_id
1 'polypeptide(L)'
;MRTLDQKFHWIPRGVIIQKRVGKEIQCEEVVLICLKNTVKDLIIPHPITDFIRKTYRNRGVSYHTQLKAARVICKFLNFIYSNIEDEVAGYKALQNKGLEGLKLIHGGDFITHLTYEGVSFNHSNYCENVLTKLYIYLKENELIDEDFQVNYKKDYLRIGQPLSLFSKSFFDIERPNRNQRNEKQKLKDFGPNRYRLVYEFIEEAEASDIALGVCFQFLAGLRVGEVVNLM
;
A
#
# COMPACT_ATOMS: atom_id res chain seq x y z
N MET A 1 -19.32 -21.79 16.60
CA MET A 1 -17.89 -21.61 16.29
C MET A 1 -17.64 -20.13 16.06
N ARG A 2 -16.68 -19.50 16.74
CA ARG A 2 -16.32 -18.10 16.47
C ARG A 2 -15.47 -18.06 15.20
N THR A 3 -15.94 -17.31 14.21
CA THR A 3 -15.33 -17.01 12.91
C THR A 3 -13.87 -16.54 13.07
N LEU A 4 -12.99 -16.85 12.11
CA LEU A 4 -11.56 -16.51 12.15
C LEU A 4 -11.35 -14.99 12.15
N ASP A 5 -12.22 -14.24 11.45
CA ASP A 5 -12.23 -12.78 11.43
C ASP A 5 -12.48 -12.16 12.81
N GLN A 6 -13.20 -12.86 13.71
CA GLN A 6 -13.37 -12.42 15.09
C GLN A 6 -12.17 -12.70 15.99
N LYS A 7 -11.11 -13.36 15.51
CA LYS A 7 -9.93 -13.69 16.34
C LYS A 7 -8.66 -12.98 15.91
N PHE A 8 -8.42 -12.81 14.61
CA PHE A 8 -7.14 -12.32 14.11
C PHE A 8 -7.31 -11.43 12.87
N HIS A 9 -6.65 -10.26 12.88
CA HIS A 9 -6.70 -9.30 11.79
C HIS A 9 -5.32 -8.71 11.50
N TRP A 10 -4.91 -8.68 10.24
CA TRP A 10 -3.63 -8.11 9.82
C TRP A 10 -3.71 -6.58 9.77
N ILE A 11 -2.77 -5.92 10.44
CA ILE A 11 -2.67 -4.46 10.48
C ILE A 11 -1.23 -3.98 10.29
N PRO A 12 -1.01 -2.87 9.57
CA PRO A 12 0.28 -2.20 9.56
C PRO A 12 0.39 -1.27 10.77
N ARG A 13 1.56 -1.20 11.40
CA ARG A 13 1.82 -0.32 12.55
C ARG A 13 3.13 0.44 12.38
N GLY A 14 3.08 1.76 12.52
CA GLY A 14 4.27 2.59 12.67
C GLY A 14 4.83 2.50 14.08
N VAL A 15 6.15 2.33 14.19
CA VAL A 15 6.89 2.35 15.46
C VAL A 15 8.14 3.20 15.31
N ILE A 16 8.56 3.84 16.39
CA ILE A 16 9.84 4.55 16.45
C ILE A 16 10.86 3.57 17.00
N ILE A 17 11.95 3.36 16.27
CA ILE A 17 13.11 2.63 16.77
C ILE A 17 14.24 3.60 17.06
N GLN A 18 14.99 3.32 18.12
CA GLN A 18 16.19 4.06 18.45
C GLN A 18 17.39 3.27 17.95
N LYS A 19 18.24 3.90 17.14
CA LYS A 19 19.49 3.33 16.68
C LYS A 19 20.63 4.21 17.14
N ARG A 20 21.63 3.59 17.77
CA ARG A 20 22.89 4.27 18.09
C ARG A 20 23.77 4.28 16.85
N VAL A 21 24.10 5.46 16.34
CA VAL A 21 25.03 5.65 15.22
C VAL A 21 26.19 6.48 15.74
N GLY A 22 27.34 5.82 15.98
CA GLY A 22 28.46 6.44 16.67
C GLY A 22 28.11 6.84 18.11
N LYS A 23 28.20 8.13 18.43
CA LYS A 23 27.86 8.68 19.77
C LYS A 23 26.42 9.19 19.88
N GLU A 24 25.68 9.28 18.77
CA GLU A 24 24.35 9.86 18.73
C GLU A 24 23.24 8.79 18.72
N ILE A 25 22.11 9.12 19.33
CA ILE A 25 20.88 8.34 19.27
C ILE A 25 20.03 8.93 18.15
N GLN A 26 19.79 8.14 17.10
CA GLN A 26 18.90 8.51 16.01
C GLN A 26 17.58 7.77 16.18
N CYS A 27 16.48 8.51 16.15
CA CYS A 27 15.12 7.96 16.12
C CYS A 27 14.68 7.80 14.67
N GLU A 28 14.20 6.61 14.31
CA GLU A 28 13.72 6.31 12.96
C GLU A 28 12.31 5.72 13.03
N GLU A 29 11.41 6.20 12.19
CA GLU A 29 10.08 5.61 12.02
C GLU A 29 10.14 4.39 11.10
N VAL A 30 9.61 3.27 11.57
CA VAL A 30 9.59 2.00 10.85
C VAL A 30 8.18 1.44 10.83
N VAL A 31 7.84 0.77 9.73
CA VAL A 31 6.55 0.11 9.55
C VAL A 31 6.70 -1.38 9.84
N LEU A 32 5.84 -1.90 10.71
CA LEU A 32 5.68 -3.31 11.01
C LEU A 32 4.37 -3.83 10.40
N ILE A 33 4.37 -5.10 10.00
CA ILE A 33 3.16 -5.86 9.70
C ILE A 33 2.85 -6.71 10.94
N CYS A 34 1.67 -6.53 11.51
CA CYS A 34 1.27 -7.16 12.76
C CYS A 34 -0.03 -7.93 12.62
N LEU A 35 -0.19 -8.94 13.48
CA LEU A 35 -1.42 -9.68 13.71
C LEU A 35 -2.07 -9.14 14.98
N LYS A 36 -3.26 -8.55 14.84
CA LYS A 36 -4.09 -8.09 15.96
C LYS A 36 -5.03 -9.21 16.37
N ASN A 37 -4.92 -9.67 17.61
CA ASN A 37 -5.95 -10.48 18.23
C ASN A 37 -7.06 -9.57 18.76
N THR A 38 -8.25 -9.65 18.16
CA THR A 38 -9.39 -8.78 18.49
C THR A 38 -10.06 -9.15 19.82
N VAL A 39 -9.85 -10.36 20.34
CA VAL A 39 -10.42 -10.82 21.63
C VAL A 39 -9.57 -10.36 22.82
N LYS A 40 -8.24 -10.42 22.68
CA LYS A 40 -7.28 -10.08 23.75
C LYS A 40 -6.65 -8.69 23.59
N ASP A 41 -7.03 -7.98 22.52
CA ASP A 41 -6.42 -6.72 22.06
C ASP A 41 -4.88 -6.77 21.96
N LEU A 42 -4.33 -7.96 21.69
CA LEU A 42 -2.90 -8.19 21.60
C LEU A 42 -2.42 -7.95 20.16
N ILE A 43 -1.38 -7.14 19.99
CA ILE A 43 -0.76 -6.87 18.68
C ILE A 43 0.61 -7.54 18.62
N ILE A 44 0.75 -8.51 17.73
CA ILE A 44 1.96 -9.32 17.58
C ILE A 44 2.65 -8.94 16.26
N PRO A 45 3.90 -8.45 16.28
CA PRO A 45 4.67 -8.25 15.04
C PRO A 45 4.92 -9.58 14.33
N HIS A 46 4.68 -9.62 13.02
CA HIS A 46 4.86 -10.82 12.22
C HIS A 46 6.20 -10.80 11.45
N PRO A 47 6.90 -11.94 11.29
CA PRO A 47 8.18 -12.02 10.55
C PRO A 47 8.13 -11.49 9.12
N ILE A 48 6.96 -11.55 8.47
CA ILE A 48 6.73 -10.97 7.13
C ILE A 48 7.03 -9.46 7.07
N THR A 49 7.12 -8.77 8.21
CA THR A 49 7.65 -7.41 8.32
C THR A 49 9.01 -7.25 7.63
N ASP A 50 9.84 -8.31 7.60
CA ASP A 50 11.12 -8.29 6.90
C ASP A 50 11.00 -7.97 5.41
N PHE A 51 9.86 -8.28 4.77
CA PHE A 51 9.55 -7.82 3.41
C PHE A 51 9.63 -6.30 3.30
N ILE A 52 8.98 -5.57 4.22
CA ILE A 52 8.99 -4.10 4.20
C ILE A 52 10.41 -3.57 4.41
N ARG A 53 11.14 -4.21 5.33
CA ARG A 53 12.54 -3.87 5.63
C ARG A 53 13.43 -4.02 4.40
N LYS A 54 13.48 -5.20 3.77
CA LYS A 54 14.36 -5.52 2.65
C LYS A 54 13.95 -4.82 1.34
N THR A 55 12.65 -4.76 1.06
CA THR A 55 12.14 -4.28 -0.24
C THR A 55 11.98 -2.76 -0.29
N TYR A 56 11.74 -2.09 0.85
CA TYR A 56 11.46 -0.65 0.88
C TYR A 56 12.46 0.10 1.77
N ARG A 57 12.54 -0.23 3.06
CA ARG A 57 13.34 0.55 4.03
C ARG A 57 14.83 0.57 3.69
N ASN A 58 15.43 -0.59 3.46
CA ASN A 58 16.87 -0.71 3.12
C ASN A 58 17.22 -0.03 1.79
N ARG A 59 16.22 0.27 0.95
CA ARG A 59 16.38 1.00 -0.32
C ARG A 59 16.12 2.51 -0.18
N GLY A 60 16.00 3.03 1.05
CA GLY A 60 15.78 4.45 1.31
C GLY A 60 14.39 4.96 0.95
N VAL A 61 13.39 4.07 0.84
CA VAL A 61 12.02 4.47 0.48
C VAL A 61 11.34 5.16 1.68
N SER A 62 10.60 6.24 1.42
CA SER A 62 9.95 7.05 2.46
C SER A 62 8.96 6.25 3.32
N TYR A 63 8.83 6.63 4.60
CA TYR A 63 7.93 6.00 5.57
C TYR A 63 6.50 5.86 5.05
N HIS A 64 5.91 6.91 4.47
CA HIS A 64 4.56 6.85 3.92
C HIS A 64 4.40 5.81 2.80
N THR A 65 5.44 5.62 1.99
CA THR A 65 5.43 4.62 0.91
C THR A 65 5.56 3.21 1.48
N GLN A 66 6.38 3.02 2.53
CA GLN A 66 6.46 1.77 3.29
C GLN A 66 5.09 1.43 3.90
N LEU A 67 4.44 2.40 4.53
CA LEU A 67 3.13 2.24 5.18
C LEU A 67 2.05 1.88 4.16
N LYS A 68 2.07 2.53 2.99
CA LYS A 68 1.14 2.22 1.90
C LYS A 68 1.33 0.80 1.38
N ALA A 69 2.57 0.33 1.24
CA ALA A 69 2.85 -1.05 0.82
C ALA A 69 2.40 -2.07 1.89
N ALA A 70 2.68 -1.79 3.17
CA ALA A 70 2.24 -2.64 4.27
C ALA A 70 0.71 -2.75 4.37
N ARG A 71 -0.02 -1.66 4.10
CA ARG A 71 -1.49 -1.66 4.01
C ARG A 71 -2.01 -2.59 2.92
N VAL A 72 -1.38 -2.59 1.74
CA VAL A 72 -1.76 -3.53 0.66
C VAL A 72 -1.58 -4.97 1.10
N ILE A 73 -0.44 -5.29 1.73
CA ILE A 73 -0.17 -6.66 2.20
C ILE A 73 -1.17 -7.08 3.27
N CYS A 74 -1.41 -6.23 4.27
CA CYS A 74 -2.39 -6.55 5.31
C CYS A 74 -3.78 -6.77 4.70
N LYS A 75 -4.19 -5.93 3.73
CA LYS A 75 -5.45 -6.12 3.00
C LYS A 75 -5.50 -7.45 2.25
N PHE A 76 -4.41 -7.83 1.57
CA PHE A 76 -4.30 -9.12 0.90
C PHE A 76 -4.39 -10.30 1.88
N LEU A 77 -3.64 -10.27 2.98
CA LEU A 77 -3.65 -11.35 3.97
C LEU A 77 -5.01 -11.48 4.68
N ASN A 78 -5.69 -10.36 4.92
CA ASN A 78 -7.07 -10.36 5.41
C ASN A 78 -8.03 -10.98 4.38
N PHE A 79 -7.88 -10.64 3.09
CA PHE A 79 -8.64 -11.28 2.02
C PHE A 79 -8.42 -12.81 1.99
N ILE A 80 -7.18 -13.27 2.18
CA ILE A 80 -6.89 -14.71 2.31
C ILE A 80 -7.66 -15.33 3.49
N TYR A 81 -7.66 -14.68 4.66
CA TYR A 81 -8.37 -15.17 5.85
C TYR A 81 -9.87 -15.26 5.63
N SER A 82 -10.49 -14.24 5.02
CA SER A 82 -11.92 -14.26 4.70
C SER A 82 -12.27 -15.42 3.74
N ASN A 83 -11.49 -15.64 2.67
CA ASN A 83 -11.74 -16.76 1.75
C ASN A 83 -11.53 -18.15 2.38
N ILE A 84 -10.61 -18.27 3.36
CA ILE A 84 -10.44 -19.50 4.13
C ILE A 84 -11.68 -19.77 4.99
N GLU A 85 -12.22 -18.73 5.61
CA GLU A 85 -13.41 -18.80 6.47
C GLU A 85 -14.67 -19.12 5.67
N ASP A 86 -14.84 -18.48 4.52
CA ASP A 86 -15.94 -18.69 3.58
C ASP A 86 -15.83 -20.03 2.81
N GLU A 87 -14.83 -20.85 3.16
CA GLU A 87 -14.57 -22.18 2.59
C GLU A 87 -14.39 -22.18 1.07
N VAL A 88 -13.89 -21.08 0.50
CA VAL A 88 -13.69 -20.94 -0.94
C VAL A 88 -12.71 -22.01 -1.45
N ALA A 89 -13.09 -22.65 -2.56
CA ALA A 89 -12.30 -23.72 -3.16
C ALA A 89 -10.87 -23.22 -3.46
N GLY A 90 -9.86 -24.03 -3.09
CA GLY A 90 -8.45 -23.66 -3.27
C GLY A 90 -7.81 -22.87 -2.12
N TYR A 91 -8.58 -22.43 -1.12
CA TYR A 91 -8.06 -21.70 0.05
C TYR A 91 -7.89 -22.57 1.30
N LYS A 92 -8.67 -23.66 1.46
CA LYS A 92 -8.57 -24.55 2.64
C LYS A 92 -7.16 -25.07 2.92
N ALA A 93 -6.36 -25.33 1.88
CA ALA A 93 -4.98 -25.80 2.02
C ALA A 93 -4.07 -24.81 2.78
N LEU A 94 -4.39 -23.52 2.74
CA LEU A 94 -3.65 -22.46 3.43
C LEU A 94 -3.83 -22.51 4.95
N GLN A 95 -4.88 -23.16 5.47
CA GLN A 95 -5.04 -23.35 6.92
C GLN A 95 -3.88 -24.15 7.52
N ASN A 96 -3.39 -25.14 6.76
CA ASN A 96 -2.33 -26.04 7.21
C ASN A 96 -0.95 -25.54 6.76
N LYS A 97 -0.84 -25.06 5.51
CA LYS A 97 0.45 -24.63 4.94
C LYS A 97 0.86 -23.20 5.27
N GLY A 98 -0.09 -22.34 5.65
CA GLY A 98 0.18 -20.91 5.84
C GLY A 98 0.70 -20.26 4.55
N LEU A 99 1.77 -19.46 4.67
CA LEU A 99 2.36 -18.72 3.54
C LEU A 99 2.96 -19.64 2.46
N GLU A 100 3.48 -20.81 2.84
CA GLU A 100 4.10 -21.75 1.90
C GLU A 100 3.11 -22.24 0.84
N GLY A 101 1.83 -22.34 1.21
CA GLY A 101 0.75 -22.78 0.32
C GLY A 101 0.21 -21.70 -0.60
N LEU A 102 0.69 -20.46 -0.50
CA LEU A 102 0.26 -19.38 -1.41
C LEU A 102 0.58 -19.74 -2.86
N LYS A 103 -0.30 -19.31 -3.75
CA LYS A 103 -0.19 -19.49 -5.19
C LYS A 103 -0.52 -18.19 -5.92
N LEU A 104 -0.07 -18.06 -7.16
CA LEU A 104 -0.34 -16.89 -8.01
C LEU A 104 -1.85 -16.70 -8.25
N ILE A 105 -2.64 -17.77 -8.22
CA ILE A 105 -4.11 -17.69 -8.30
C ILE A 105 -4.68 -16.84 -7.15
N HIS A 106 -4.19 -16.99 -5.92
CA HIS A 106 -4.69 -16.21 -4.77
C HIS A 106 -4.40 -14.71 -4.93
N GLY A 107 -3.25 -14.37 -5.49
CA GLY A 107 -2.92 -12.97 -5.83
C GLY A 107 -3.77 -12.44 -6.98
N GLY A 108 -4.08 -13.28 -7.97
CA GLY A 108 -4.99 -12.95 -9.07
C GLY A 108 -6.42 -12.69 -8.59
N ASP A 109 -6.96 -13.58 -7.77
CA ASP A 109 -8.29 -13.45 -7.17
C ASP A 109 -8.41 -12.17 -6.35
N PHE A 110 -7.37 -11.81 -5.59
CA PHE A 110 -7.34 -10.56 -4.85
C PHE A 110 -7.37 -9.33 -5.76
N ILE A 111 -6.67 -9.35 -6.90
CA ILE A 111 -6.72 -8.25 -7.88
C ILE A 111 -8.14 -8.12 -8.46
N THR A 112 -8.78 -9.24 -8.79
CA THR A 112 -10.19 -9.29 -9.21
C THR A 112 -11.11 -8.74 -8.12
N HIS A 113 -10.91 -9.12 -6.86
CA HIS A 113 -11.66 -8.58 -5.72
C HIS A 113 -11.54 -7.06 -5.58
N LEU A 114 -10.33 -6.49 -5.74
CA LEU A 114 -10.13 -5.04 -5.74
C LEU A 114 -10.93 -4.35 -6.87
N THR A 115 -11.09 -5.02 -8.01
CA THR A 115 -11.92 -4.53 -9.12
C THR A 115 -13.38 -4.44 -8.71
N TYR A 116 -13.92 -5.48 -8.07
CA TYR A 116 -15.30 -5.49 -7.59
C TYR A 116 -15.58 -4.51 -6.44
N GLU A 117 -14.57 -4.19 -5.62
CA GLU A 117 -14.65 -3.11 -4.62
C GLU A 117 -14.65 -1.69 -5.25
N GLY A 118 -14.52 -1.57 -6.58
CA GLY A 118 -14.50 -0.29 -7.27
C GLY A 118 -13.19 0.49 -7.12
N VAL A 119 -12.08 -0.20 -6.86
CA VAL A 119 -10.77 0.44 -6.75
C VAL A 119 -10.33 0.97 -8.12
N SER A 120 -9.85 2.22 -8.17
CA SER A 120 -9.34 2.81 -9.42
C SER A 120 -8.18 1.98 -10.02
N PHE A 121 -8.07 2.00 -11.36
CA PHE A 121 -7.00 1.30 -12.08
C PHE A 121 -5.59 1.60 -11.53
N ASN A 122 -5.28 2.87 -11.26
CA ASN A 122 -3.97 3.27 -10.74
C ASN A 122 -3.68 2.66 -9.35
N HIS A 123 -4.71 2.56 -8.50
CA HIS A 123 -4.56 1.97 -7.19
C HIS A 123 -4.48 0.44 -7.27
N SER A 124 -5.30 -0.20 -8.10
CA SER A 124 -5.21 -1.65 -8.36
C SER A 124 -3.83 -2.03 -8.92
N ASN A 125 -3.32 -1.29 -9.91
CA ASN A 125 -1.98 -1.49 -10.44
C ASN A 125 -0.88 -1.26 -9.38
N TYR A 126 -1.06 -0.32 -8.45
CA TYR A 126 -0.16 -0.18 -7.31
C TYR A 126 -0.19 -1.43 -6.42
N CYS A 127 -1.38 -1.95 -6.11
CA CYS A 127 -1.53 -3.18 -5.33
C CYS A 127 -0.88 -4.38 -6.02
N GLU A 128 -1.11 -4.56 -7.32
CA GLU A 128 -0.52 -5.61 -8.16
C GLU A 128 1.02 -5.55 -8.14
N ASN A 129 1.60 -4.34 -8.21
CA ASN A 129 3.04 -4.15 -8.10
C ASN A 129 3.60 -4.50 -6.71
N VAL A 130 2.86 -4.19 -5.64
CA VAL A 130 3.25 -4.56 -4.27
C VAL A 130 3.19 -6.08 -4.10
N LEU A 131 2.13 -6.73 -4.58
CA LEU A 131 1.99 -8.20 -4.56
C LEU A 131 3.08 -8.88 -5.37
N THR A 132 3.37 -8.38 -6.57
CA THR A 132 4.46 -8.90 -7.41
C THR A 132 5.77 -8.92 -6.61
N LYS A 133 6.10 -7.83 -5.91
CA LYS A 133 7.27 -7.77 -5.04
C LYS A 133 7.18 -8.74 -3.86
N LEU A 134 6.00 -8.89 -3.27
CA LEU A 134 5.78 -9.83 -2.16
C LEU A 134 6.06 -11.27 -2.60
N TYR A 135 5.48 -11.72 -3.71
CA TYR A 135 5.68 -13.08 -4.22
C TYR A 135 7.14 -13.32 -4.60
N ILE A 136 7.81 -12.37 -5.26
CA ILE A 136 9.25 -12.46 -5.54
C ILE A 136 10.05 -12.61 -4.25
N TYR A 137 9.74 -11.80 -3.23
CA TYR A 137 10.38 -11.90 -1.92
C TYR A 137 10.15 -13.27 -1.26
N LEU A 138 8.92 -13.77 -1.26
CA LEU A 138 8.60 -15.08 -0.69
C LEU A 138 9.39 -16.18 -1.41
N LYS A 139 9.47 -16.13 -2.74
CA LYS A 139 10.27 -17.07 -3.55
C LYS A 139 11.76 -16.98 -3.23
N GLU A 140 12.33 -15.78 -3.20
CA GLU A 140 13.76 -15.55 -2.92
C GLU A 140 14.18 -16.00 -1.51
N ASN A 141 13.24 -16.10 -0.56
CA ASN A 141 13.50 -16.55 0.80
C ASN A 141 12.95 -17.97 1.05
N GLU A 142 12.56 -18.70 0.00
CA GLU A 142 12.05 -20.09 0.09
C GLU A 142 10.83 -20.23 1.02
N LEU A 143 9.94 -19.24 1.01
CA LEU A 143 8.73 -19.16 1.85
C LEU A 143 7.44 -19.52 1.09
N ILE A 144 7.55 -20.03 -0.14
CA ILE A 144 6.44 -20.41 -1.01
C ILE A 144 6.82 -21.64 -1.83
N ASP A 145 5.92 -22.62 -1.92
CA ASP A 145 6.14 -23.88 -2.65
C ASP A 145 6.04 -23.71 -4.17
N GLU A 146 5.26 -22.72 -4.62
CA GLU A 146 4.99 -22.53 -6.05
C GLU A 146 6.20 -21.92 -6.76
N ASP A 147 6.69 -22.63 -7.77
CA ASP A 147 7.72 -22.11 -8.66
C ASP A 147 7.10 -21.33 -9.84
N PHE A 148 7.59 -20.12 -10.06
CA PHE A 148 7.17 -19.25 -11.18
C PHE A 148 8.33 -18.42 -11.72
N GLN A 149 8.29 -18.10 -13.02
CA GLN A 149 9.34 -17.33 -13.67
C GLN A 149 9.16 -15.82 -13.46
N VAL A 150 10.23 -15.14 -13.05
CA VAL A 150 10.24 -13.69 -12.84
C VAL A 150 10.87 -13.02 -14.04
N ASN A 151 10.05 -12.26 -14.80
CA ASN A 151 10.53 -11.49 -15.93
C ASN A 151 10.77 -10.04 -15.52
N TYR A 152 11.88 -9.45 -15.97
CA TYR A 152 12.21 -8.06 -15.72
C TYR A 152 12.04 -7.22 -16.98
N LYS A 153 11.64 -5.96 -16.81
CA LYS A 153 11.70 -5.00 -17.92
C LYS A 153 13.16 -4.84 -18.33
N LYS A 154 13.43 -5.01 -19.63
CA LYS A 154 14.73 -4.67 -20.20
C LYS A 154 14.78 -3.15 -20.36
N ASP A 155 15.47 -2.48 -19.46
CA ASP A 155 15.94 -1.12 -19.71
C ASP A 155 17.38 -1.21 -20.22
N TYR A 156 17.70 -0.44 -21.26
CA TYR A 156 18.97 -0.51 -22.01
C TYR A 156 20.25 -0.38 -21.16
N LEU A 157 20.14 0.01 -19.88
CA LEU A 157 21.28 0.26 -18.98
C LEU A 157 21.18 -0.41 -17.59
N ARG A 158 20.03 -0.95 -17.18
CA ARG A 158 19.83 -1.53 -15.83
C ARG A 158 18.77 -2.64 -15.86
N ILE A 159 18.89 -3.62 -14.94
CA ILE A 159 17.78 -4.55 -14.65
C ILE A 159 16.60 -3.69 -14.19
N GLY A 160 15.55 -3.62 -15.01
CA GLY A 160 14.37 -2.79 -14.76
C GLY A 160 13.48 -3.37 -13.67
N GLN A 161 12.34 -2.74 -13.45
CA GLN A 161 11.34 -3.27 -12.51
C GLN A 161 10.83 -4.65 -12.98
N PRO A 162 10.50 -5.57 -12.05
CA PRO A 162 9.85 -6.83 -12.40
C PRO A 162 8.53 -6.54 -13.12
N LEU A 163 8.27 -7.28 -14.19
CA LEU A 163 6.95 -7.33 -14.80
C LEU A 163 5.97 -7.97 -13.81
N SER A 164 4.71 -7.58 -13.88
CA SER A 164 3.68 -8.18 -13.04
C SER A 164 3.61 -9.69 -13.30
N LEU A 165 3.65 -10.47 -12.23
CA LEU A 165 3.47 -11.92 -12.27
C LEU A 165 2.06 -12.31 -12.73
N PHE A 166 1.10 -11.39 -12.61
CA PHE A 166 -0.31 -11.59 -12.88
C PHE A 166 -0.72 -11.11 -14.29
N SER A 167 0.21 -10.47 -15.03
CA SER A 167 -0.07 -9.85 -16.33
C SER A 167 -0.18 -10.83 -17.50
N LYS A 168 0.49 -11.98 -17.42
CA LYS A 168 0.51 -13.02 -18.46
C LYS A 168 -0.33 -14.25 -18.08
N SER A 169 -1.14 -14.13 -17.04
CA SER A 169 -1.67 -15.31 -16.37
C SER A 169 -2.69 -16.05 -17.23
N PHE A 170 -2.64 -17.39 -17.16
CA PHE A 170 -3.71 -18.29 -17.57
C PHE A 170 -4.99 -18.11 -16.73
N PHE A 171 -4.94 -17.30 -15.66
CA PHE A 171 -6.06 -16.98 -14.81
C PHE A 171 -6.86 -15.81 -15.38
N ASP A 172 -8.18 -15.93 -15.42
CA ASP A 172 -9.13 -14.88 -15.81
C ASP A 172 -9.19 -13.77 -14.74
N ILE A 173 -8.15 -12.92 -14.70
CA ILE A 173 -8.02 -11.83 -13.72
C ILE A 173 -8.67 -10.56 -14.25
N GLU A 174 -9.74 -10.12 -13.59
CA GLU A 174 -10.43 -8.87 -13.92
C GLU A 174 -9.70 -7.66 -13.34
N ARG A 175 -9.63 -6.59 -14.13
CA ARG A 175 -8.99 -5.33 -13.74
C ARG A 175 -9.92 -4.14 -13.97
N PRO A 176 -9.80 -3.07 -13.17
CA PRO A 176 -10.58 -1.87 -13.41
C PRO A 176 -10.27 -1.30 -14.78
N ASN A 177 -11.25 -0.72 -15.44
CA ASN A 177 -11.02 -0.11 -16.75
C ASN A 177 -10.07 1.08 -16.60
N ARG A 178 -8.92 1.05 -17.30
CA ARG A 178 -7.92 2.12 -17.30
C ARG A 178 -8.50 3.47 -17.71
N ASN A 179 -9.51 3.47 -18.58
CA ASN A 179 -10.15 4.66 -19.10
C ASN A 179 -11.35 5.13 -18.27
N GLN A 180 -11.75 4.36 -17.26
CA GLN A 180 -12.78 4.76 -16.31
C GLN A 180 -12.20 5.82 -15.38
N ARG A 181 -12.21 7.06 -15.85
CA ARG A 181 -11.98 8.22 -15.01
C ARG A 181 -13.21 8.35 -14.12
N ASN A 182 -13.03 8.20 -12.82
CA ASN A 182 -13.96 8.82 -11.89
C ASN A 182 -13.92 10.32 -12.23
N GLU A 183 -14.93 10.81 -12.95
CA GLU A 183 -15.17 12.23 -13.23
C GLU A 183 -15.54 12.94 -11.93
N LYS A 184 -14.67 12.86 -10.93
CA LYS A 184 -14.68 13.88 -9.90
C LYS A 184 -14.35 15.17 -10.64
N GLN A 185 -15.31 16.08 -10.68
CA GLN A 185 -15.10 17.45 -11.12
C GLN A 185 -14.01 18.06 -10.24
N LYS A 186 -12.75 17.83 -10.62
CA LYS A 186 -11.62 18.47 -9.98
C LYS A 186 -11.54 19.85 -10.59
N LEU A 187 -11.85 20.85 -9.77
CA LEU A 187 -11.51 22.22 -10.06
C LEU A 187 -9.99 22.29 -10.17
N LYS A 188 -9.47 22.24 -11.40
CA LYS A 188 -8.02 22.30 -11.65
C LYS A 188 -7.48 23.70 -11.45
N ASP A 189 -8.34 24.69 -11.66
CA ASP A 189 -8.06 26.11 -11.55
C ASP A 189 -9.40 26.85 -11.34
N PHE A 190 -9.35 28.03 -10.76
CA PHE A 190 -10.49 28.94 -10.61
C PHE A 190 -10.92 29.61 -11.93
N GLY A 191 -10.29 29.24 -13.04
CA GLY A 191 -10.67 29.64 -14.39
C GLY A 191 -10.56 31.15 -14.62
N PRO A 192 -11.46 31.77 -15.40
CA PRO A 192 -11.34 33.19 -15.77
C PRO A 192 -11.43 34.15 -14.58
N ASN A 193 -12.09 33.75 -13.48
CA ASN A 193 -12.27 34.57 -12.28
C ASN A 193 -11.20 34.30 -11.21
N ARG A 194 -10.07 33.67 -11.57
CA ARG A 194 -9.10 33.18 -10.59
C ARG A 194 -8.58 34.23 -9.61
N TYR A 195 -8.25 35.43 -10.08
CA TYR A 195 -7.70 36.47 -9.21
C TYR A 195 -8.74 36.96 -8.19
N ARG A 196 -9.99 37.12 -8.63
CA ARG A 196 -11.10 37.50 -7.76
C ARG A 196 -11.38 36.41 -6.72
N LEU A 197 -11.48 35.16 -7.15
CA LEU A 197 -11.76 34.03 -6.25
C LEU A 197 -10.62 33.77 -5.27
N VAL A 198 -9.36 33.91 -5.68
CA VAL A 198 -8.20 33.85 -4.77
C VAL A 198 -8.28 34.95 -3.72
N TYR A 199 -8.62 36.18 -4.13
CA TYR A 199 -8.76 37.30 -3.20
C TYR A 199 -9.88 37.07 -2.18
N GLU A 200 -11.08 36.71 -2.64
CA GLU A 200 -12.23 36.37 -1.77
C GLU A 200 -11.88 35.22 -0.80
N PHE A 201 -11.11 34.24 -1.25
CA PHE A 201 -10.68 33.12 -0.39
C PHE A 201 -9.63 33.55 0.65
N ILE A 202 -8.72 34.47 0.31
CA ILE A 202 -7.74 35.00 1.26
C ILE A 202 -8.42 35.88 2.31
N GLU A 203 -9.36 36.75 1.93
CA GLU A 203 -10.14 37.56 2.89
C GLU A 203 -10.87 36.67 3.91
N GLU A 204 -11.53 35.60 3.46
CA GLU A 204 -12.21 34.67 4.36
C GLU A 204 -11.21 33.92 5.27
N ALA A 205 -10.02 33.60 4.74
CA ALA A 205 -8.97 32.91 5.48
C ALA A 205 -8.33 33.78 6.58
N GLU A 206 -8.41 35.12 6.48
CA GLU A 206 -7.93 36.04 7.53
C GLU A 206 -8.71 35.87 8.83
N ALA A 207 -10.01 35.56 8.74
CA ALA A 207 -10.85 35.31 9.90
C ALA A 207 -10.52 34.00 10.65
N SER A 208 -9.71 33.13 10.04
CA SER A 208 -9.41 31.78 10.56
C SER A 208 -7.92 31.54 10.85
N ASP A 209 -7.10 32.60 10.91
CA ASP A 209 -5.64 32.54 11.17
C ASP A 209 -4.85 31.62 10.20
N ILE A 210 -5.42 31.26 9.04
CA ILE A 210 -4.79 30.41 8.02
C ILE A 210 -4.40 31.18 6.76
N ALA A 211 -4.67 32.48 6.69
CA ALA A 211 -4.43 33.34 5.53
C ALA A 211 -3.01 33.22 4.98
N LEU A 212 -1.99 33.24 5.84
CA LEU A 212 -0.60 33.11 5.40
C LEU A 212 -0.34 31.78 4.67
N GLY A 213 -0.87 30.68 5.21
CA GLY A 213 -0.77 29.37 4.58
C GLY A 213 -1.47 29.33 3.24
N VAL A 214 -2.70 29.84 3.18
CA VAL A 214 -3.50 29.97 1.94
C VAL A 214 -2.77 30.82 0.89
N CYS A 215 -2.16 31.94 1.28
CA CYS A 215 -1.33 32.78 0.41
C CYS A 215 -0.15 32.00 -0.16
N PHE A 216 0.57 31.22 0.65
CA PHE A 216 1.64 30.36 0.16
C PHE A 216 1.16 29.30 -0.83
N GLN A 217 -0.04 28.76 -0.65
CA GLN A 217 -0.59 27.78 -1.59
C GLN A 217 -0.99 28.43 -2.93
N PHE A 218 -1.66 29.59 -2.91
CA PHE A 218 -2.12 30.23 -4.14
C PHE A 218 -1.02 30.99 -4.89
N LEU A 219 -0.18 31.73 -4.17
CA LEU A 219 0.80 32.65 -4.77
C LEU A 219 2.15 31.98 -5.02
N ALA A 220 2.61 31.15 -4.08
CA ALA A 220 3.88 30.44 -4.21
C ALA A 220 3.72 28.99 -4.74
N GLY A 221 2.48 28.51 -4.87
CA GLY A 221 2.21 27.15 -5.36
C GLY A 221 2.66 26.05 -4.39
N LEU A 222 2.85 26.40 -3.11
CA LEU A 222 3.35 25.46 -2.11
C LEU A 222 2.30 24.40 -1.76
N ARG A 223 2.74 23.15 -1.66
CA ARG A 223 1.90 22.07 -1.15
C ARG A 223 1.69 22.26 0.35
N VAL A 224 0.57 21.76 0.87
CA VAL A 224 0.23 21.85 2.31
C VAL A 224 1.40 21.43 3.20
N GLY A 225 2.07 20.31 2.88
CA GLY A 225 3.22 19.83 3.66
C GLY A 225 4.46 20.72 3.60
N GLU A 226 4.63 21.50 2.52
CA GLU A 226 5.72 22.48 2.41
C GLU A 226 5.39 23.71 3.26
N VAL A 227 4.13 24.16 3.24
CA VAL A 227 3.63 25.28 4.06
C VAL A 227 3.80 25.00 5.56
N VAL A 228 3.41 23.82 6.02
CA VAL A 228 3.51 23.44 7.44
C VAL A 228 4.97 23.34 7.91
N ASN A 229 5.92 23.06 7.02
CA ASN A 229 7.34 22.99 7.39
C ASN A 229 8.03 24.37 7.44
N LEU A 230 7.37 25.43 6.95
CA LEU A 230 7.89 26.80 6.97
C LEU A 230 7.33 27.63 8.13
N MET A 231 6.19 27.21 8.70
CA MET A 231 5.60 27.80 9.91
C MET A 231 6.12 27.10 11.16
#